data_AF-A0A7Y5Q115-F1
#
_entry.id   AF-A0A7Y5Q115-F1
#
_cell.length_a   1.000
_cell.length_b   1.000
_cell.length_c   1.000
_cell.angle_alpha   90.00
_cell.angle_beta   90.00
_cell.angle_gamma   90.00
#
_symmetry.space_group_name_H-M   'P 1'
#
loop_
_entity.id
_entity.type
_entity.pdbx_description
1 polymer ?
#
loop_
_entity_poly.entity_id
_entity_poly.type
_entity_poly.pdbx_seq_one_letter_code
_entity_poly.pdbx_strand_id
1 'polypeptide(L)'
;MTPDGHDIRRLERLTPRDVGELAEVLIDCVNAGASVGFMAPLSVERARAFWARVAEDAALGRRAVLVASDSAGICGTVQLALDTPDNQ
;
A
#
# COMPACT_ATOMS: atom_id res chain seq x y z
N MET A 1 14.90 -16.68 -20.09
CA MET A 1 13.98 -16.51 -18.96
C MET A 1 14.27 -15.15 -18.37
N THR A 2 13.58 -14.11 -18.85
CA THR A 2 13.56 -12.82 -18.14
C THR A 2 13.11 -13.12 -16.71
N PRO A 3 13.80 -12.63 -15.67
CA PRO A 3 13.22 -12.69 -14.34
C PRO A 3 11.87 -11.97 -14.42
N ASP A 4 10.80 -12.55 -13.86
CA ASP A 4 9.50 -11.90 -13.83
C ASP A 4 9.70 -10.48 -13.27
N GLY A 5 9.57 -9.51 -14.18
CA GLY A 5 10.07 -8.16 -13.96
C GLY A 5 9.17 -7.49 -12.95
N HIS A 6 9.70 -7.19 -11.77
CA HIS A 6 9.00 -6.34 -10.83
C HIS A 6 9.15 -4.90 -11.31
N ASP A 7 8.03 -4.23 -11.57
CA ASP A 7 7.99 -2.80 -11.85
C ASP A 7 7.72 -2.03 -10.54
N ILE A 8 8.45 -0.95 -10.33
CA ILE A 8 8.24 -0.05 -9.19
C ILE A 8 7.79 1.30 -9.72
N ARG A 9 6.59 1.71 -9.30
CA ARG A 9 6.01 2.99 -9.72
C ARG A 9 5.36 3.71 -8.56
N ARG A 10 5.38 5.04 -8.63
CA ARG A 10 4.56 5.89 -7.77
C ARG A 10 3.12 5.90 -8.29
N LEU A 11 2.17 5.76 -7.37
CA LEU A 11 0.76 6.00 -7.66
C LEU A 11 0.47 7.49 -7.44
N GLU A 12 0.16 8.21 -8.52
CA GLU A 12 -0.30 9.61 -8.41
C GLU A 12 -1.71 9.69 -7.82
N ARG A 13 -2.53 8.65 -8.06
CA ARG A 13 -3.85 8.46 -7.45
C ARG A 13 -4.06 6.97 -7.23
N LEU A 14 -4.70 6.62 -6.11
CA LEU A 14 -5.11 5.25 -5.83
C LEU A 14 -6.54 5.05 -6.34
N THR A 15 -6.72 4.08 -7.23
CA THR A 15 -8.04 3.66 -7.72
C THR A 15 -8.68 2.64 -6.77
N PRO A 16 -9.99 2.36 -6.89
CA PRO A 16 -10.62 1.29 -6.12
C PRO A 16 -9.97 -0.09 -6.32
N ARG A 17 -9.37 -0.34 -7.49
CA ARG A 17 -8.58 -1.55 -7.75
C ARG A 17 -7.31 -1.56 -6.91
N ASP A 18 -6.52 -0.48 -6.94
CA ASP A 18 -5.28 -0.38 -6.16
C ASP A 18 -5.58 -0.56 -4.66
N VAL A 19 -6.66 0.03 -4.15
CA VAL A 19 -7.11 -0.14 -2.76
C VAL A 19 -7.43 -1.60 -2.43
N GLY A 20 -8.01 -2.34 -3.37
CA GLY A 20 -8.28 -3.77 -3.22
C GLY A 20 -6.99 -4.59 -3.14
N GLU A 21 -6.11 -4.44 -4.12
CA GLU A 21 -4.84 -5.20 -4.20
C GLU A 21 -3.92 -4.86 -3.01
N LEU A 22 -3.83 -3.59 -2.61
CA LEU A 22 -3.07 -3.17 -1.44
C LEU A 22 -3.65 -3.71 -0.12
N ALA A 23 -4.97 -3.87 -0.04
CA ALA A 23 -5.61 -4.48 1.13
C ALA A 23 -5.25 -5.97 1.26
N GLU A 24 -5.18 -6.69 0.13
CA GLU A 24 -4.73 -8.09 0.09
C GLU A 24 -3.27 -8.20 0.55
N VAL A 25 -2.36 -7.39 -0.01
CA VAL A 25 -0.95 -7.34 0.42
C VAL A 25 -0.82 -7.07 1.92
N LEU A 26 -1.60 -6.13 2.47
CA LEU A 26 -1.56 -5.82 3.90
C LEU A 26 -2.02 -7.01 4.76
N ILE A 27 -3.11 -7.68 4.36
CA ILE A 27 -3.65 -8.84 5.08
C ILE A 27 -2.65 -9.99 5.06
N ASP A 28 -2.05 -10.27 3.89
CA ASP A 28 -1.04 -11.31 3.74
C ASP A 28 0.17 -11.04 4.63
N CYS A 29 0.66 -9.78 4.67
CA CYS A 29 1.74 -9.40 5.56
C CYS A 29 1.38 -9.63 7.04
N VAL A 30 0.19 -9.23 7.47
CA VAL A 30 -0.27 -9.42 8.86
C VAL A 30 -0.40 -10.91 9.21
N ASN A 31 -0.96 -11.72 8.30
CA ASN A 31 -1.10 -13.16 8.48
C ASN A 31 0.26 -13.87 8.52
N ALA A 32 1.25 -13.37 7.79
CA ALA A 32 2.63 -13.84 7.85
C ALA A 32 3.39 -13.38 9.12
N GLY A 33 2.75 -12.62 10.02
CA GLY A 33 3.32 -12.17 11.28
C GLY A 33 4.15 -10.88 11.17
N ALA A 34 4.03 -10.13 10.07
CA ALA A 34 4.74 -8.87 9.91
C ALA A 34 4.24 -7.80 10.90
N SER A 35 5.17 -7.06 11.50
CA SER A 35 4.86 -5.95 12.42
C SER A 35 4.63 -4.64 11.65
N VAL A 36 3.46 -4.51 11.02
CA VAL A 36 3.08 -3.36 10.18
C VAL A 36 1.97 -2.48 10.80
N GLY A 37 1.81 -2.53 12.12
CA GLY A 37 0.84 -1.70 12.85
C GLY A 37 -0.59 -2.26 12.94
N PHE A 38 -0.78 -3.54 12.61
CA PHE A 38 -2.05 -4.25 12.70
C PHE A 38 -1.89 -5.57 13.42
N MET A 39 -3.01 -6.10 13.95
CA MET A 39 -3.06 -7.40 14.61
C MET A 39 -3.99 -8.35 13.86
N ALA A 40 -3.59 -9.61 13.79
CA ALA A 40 -4.40 -10.67 13.22
C ALA A 40 -5.55 -11.06 14.18
N PRO A 41 -6.74 -11.44 13.66
CA PRO A 41 -7.12 -11.37 12.25
C PRO A 41 -7.45 -9.93 11.81
N LEU A 42 -6.97 -9.53 10.64
CA LEU A 42 -7.31 -8.26 9.99
C LEU A 42 -8.42 -8.49 8.97
N SER A 43 -9.57 -7.80 9.10
CA SER A 43 -10.66 -7.91 8.15
C SER A 43 -10.39 -7.13 6.86
N VAL A 44 -10.97 -7.60 5.74
CA VAL A 44 -10.89 -6.94 4.43
C VAL A 44 -11.45 -5.53 4.48
N GLU A 45 -12.55 -5.30 5.19
CA GLU A 45 -13.17 -3.98 5.33
C GLU A 45 -12.24 -3.01 6.04
N ARG A 46 -11.56 -3.47 7.11
CA ARG A 46 -10.61 -2.63 7.86
C ARG A 46 -9.36 -2.32 7.04
N ALA A 47 -8.84 -3.29 6.29
CA ALA A 47 -7.71 -3.09 5.39
C ALA A 47 -8.04 -2.11 4.26
N ARG A 48 -9.21 -2.26 3.61
CA ARG A 48 -9.69 -1.33 2.59
C ARG A 48 -9.94 0.06 3.14
N ALA A 49 -10.53 0.19 4.33
CA ALA A 49 -10.74 1.48 4.99
C ALA A 49 -9.43 2.18 5.33
N PHE A 50 -8.38 1.44 5.69
CA PHE A 50 -7.04 2.00 5.86
C PHE A 50 -6.49 2.56 4.54
N TRP A 51 -6.54 1.78 3.46
CA TRP A 51 -6.04 2.23 2.16
C TRP A 51 -6.88 3.34 1.53
N ALA A 52 -8.17 3.44 1.83
CA ALA A 52 -9.00 4.57 1.43
C ALA A 52 -8.51 5.88 2.06
N ARG A 53 -8.15 5.88 3.37
CA ARG A 53 -7.56 7.06 4.01
C ARG A 53 -6.19 7.41 3.44
N VAL A 54 -5.37 6.40 3.14
CA VAL A 54 -4.08 6.60 2.46
C VAL A 54 -4.27 7.22 1.07
N ALA A 55 -5.30 6.81 0.34
CA ALA A 55 -5.66 7.39 -0.96
C ALA A 55 -6.05 8.87 -0.84
N GLU A 56 -6.80 9.24 0.19
CA GLU A 56 -7.14 10.64 0.49
C GLU A 56 -5.89 11.47 0.81
N ASP A 57 -5.00 10.97 1.68
CA ASP A 57 -3.73 11.64 1.99
C ASP A 57 -2.85 11.82 0.74
N ALA A 58 -2.81 10.80 -0.13
CA ALA A 58 -2.05 10.84 -1.37
C ALA A 58 -2.63 11.86 -2.37
N ALA A 59 -3.96 11.91 -2.51
CA ALA A 59 -4.62 12.90 -3.34
C ALA A 59 -4.39 14.34 -2.87
N LEU A 60 -4.19 14.54 -1.56
CA LEU A 60 -3.84 15.82 -0.96
C LEU A 60 -2.33 16.13 -0.99
N GLY A 61 -1.51 15.24 -1.55
CA GLY A 61 -0.05 15.42 -1.61
C GLY A 61 0.66 15.26 -0.26
N ARG A 62 -0.03 14.82 0.78
CA ARG A 62 0.53 14.63 2.14
C ARG A 62 1.29 13.30 2.28
N ARG A 63 1.11 12.40 1.32
CA ARG A 63 1.73 11.07 1.30
C ARG A 63 2.04 10.66 -0.14
N ALA A 64 3.22 10.10 -0.37
CA ALA A 64 3.51 9.38 -1.61
C ALA A 64 3.33 7.87 -1.38
N VAL A 65 2.73 7.19 -2.34
CA VAL A 65 2.58 5.72 -2.33
C VAL A 65 3.31 5.15 -3.52
N LEU A 66 4.27 4.26 -3.26
CA LEU A 66 4.94 3.48 -4.27
C LEU A 66 4.43 2.05 -4.18
N VAL A 67 4.32 1.40 -5.33
CA VAL A 67 3.95 -0.01 -5.44
C VAL A 67 4.99 -0.76 -6.25
N ALA A 68 5.26 -1.98 -5.82
CA ALA A 68 5.90 -2.99 -6.63
C ALA A 68 4.81 -3.88 -7.23
N SER A 69 4.90 -4.19 -8.51
CA SER A 69 3.96 -5.08 -9.18
C SER A 69 4.69 -6.09 -10.06
N ASP A 70 4.13 -7.29 -10.13
CA ASP A 70 4.53 -8.36 -11.04
C ASP A 70 3.39 -8.70 -12.03
N SER A 71 3.42 -9.89 -12.63
CA SER A 71 2.41 -10.34 -13.58
C SER A 71 1.02 -10.59 -12.97
N ALA A 72 0.92 -10.74 -11.65
CA ALA A 72 -0.32 -10.99 -10.92
C ALA A 72 -0.97 -9.72 -10.37
N GLY A 73 -0.19 -8.64 -10.16
CA GLY A 73 -0.70 -7.36 -9.66
C GLY A 73 0.28 -6.71 -8.69
N ILE A 74 -0.22 -5.85 -7.80
CA ILE A 74 0.60 -5.25 -6.75
C ILE A 74 1.04 -6.34 -5.75
N CYS A 75 2.35 -6.52 -5.59
CA CYS A 75 2.97 -7.48 -4.67
C CYS A 75 3.68 -6.81 -3.48
N GLY A 76 3.77 -5.48 -3.47
CA GLY A 76 4.39 -4.74 -2.38
C GLY A 76 4.12 -3.24 -2.44
N THR A 77 4.36 -2.54 -1.34
CA THR A 77 4.12 -1.10 -1.25
C THR A 77 5.01 -0.41 -0.23
N VAL A 78 5.34 0.85 -0.50
CA VAL A 78 5.98 1.77 0.42
C VAL A 78 5.13 3.03 0.51
N GLN A 79 4.93 3.54 1.72
CA GLN A 79 4.33 4.85 1.95
C GLN A 79 5.39 5.81 2.50
N LEU A 80 5.48 6.99 1.91
CA LEU A 80 6.31 8.08 2.41
C LEU A 80 5.40 9.22 2.88
N ALA A 81 5.46 9.54 4.17
CA ALA A 81 4.82 10.75 4.69
C ALA A 81 5.58 11.99 4.20
N LEU A 82 4.86 12.94 3.61
CA LEU A 82 5.42 14.20 3.09
C LEU A 82 5.00 15.40 3.95
N ASP A 83 3.88 15.27 4.66
CA ASP A 83 3.39 16.25 5.61
C ASP A 83 3.95 15.95 7.00
N THR A 84 5.17 16.42 7.25
CA THR A 84 5.92 16.14 8.48
C THR A 84 6.42 17.42 9.15
N PRO A 85 6.69 17.41 10.46
CA PRO A 85 7.32 18.57 11.13
C PRO A 85 8.69 18.93 10.54
N ASP A 86 9.14 20.16 10.78
CA ASP A 86 10.40 20.73 10.24
C ASP A 86 11.67 19.94 10.60
N ASN A 87 11.62 19.04 11.59
CA ASN A 87 12.77 18.31 12.12
C ASN A 87 12.81 16.82 11.75
N GLN A 88 12.22 16.44 10.61
CA GLN A 88 12.38 15.11 10.02
C GLN A 88 13.62 14.98 9.14
#